data_AF-W7BFZ8-F1
#
_entry.id   AF-W7BFZ8-F1
#
_cell.length_a   1.000
_cell.length_b   1.000
_cell.length_c   1.000
_cell.angle_alpha   90.00
_cell.angle_beta   90.00
_cell.angle_gamma   90.00
#
_symmetry.space_group_name_H-M   'P 1'
#
loop_
_entity.id
_entity.type
_entity.pdbx_description
1 polymer ?
#
loop_
_entity_poly.entity_id
_entity_poly.type
_entity_poly.pdbx_seq_one_letter_code
_entity_poly.pdbx_strand_id
1 'polypeptide(L)'
;MEAELDEVEHGEIQWVKVIDQFYKGFEKNVERADKEMEKIEIKDEPAGIDCDLCGAPMVFKMGKYGKFLACSRFPDCRNTKPIVKEIGVTCPKCNEGQVIERKSKKKRIFYGCDRYPACDYVSWDKPIARPCPKCNEKALVEKKLKKGVQIQCTHCDYKEQPQQ
;
A
#
# COMPACT_ATOMS: atom_id res chain seq x y z
N MET A 1 14.04 -4.41 -32.17
CA MET A 1 12.64 -3.99 -32.03
C MET A 1 12.46 -2.49 -32.12
N GLU A 2 12.94 -1.63 -31.21
CA GLU A 2 12.72 -0.17 -31.34
C GLU A 2 13.09 0.40 -32.73
N ALA A 3 14.30 0.13 -33.24
CA ALA A 3 14.72 0.59 -34.58
C ALA A 3 13.87 0.03 -35.74
N GLU A 4 13.37 -1.20 -35.62
CA GLU A 4 12.51 -1.83 -36.64
C GLU A 4 11.09 -1.23 -36.61
N LEU A 5 10.66 -0.68 -35.47
CA LEU A 5 9.37 0.00 -35.34
C LEU A 5 9.42 1.41 -35.93
N ASP A 6 10.56 2.09 -35.84
CA ASP A 6 10.80 3.38 -36.51
C ASP A 6 10.77 3.21 -38.04
N GLU A 7 11.38 2.16 -38.58
CA GLU A 7 11.36 1.84 -40.01
C GLU A 7 9.94 1.49 -40.52
N VAL A 8 9.10 0.93 -39.66
CA VAL A 8 7.68 0.70 -39.96
C VAL A 8 6.89 2.03 -39.99
N GLU A 9 7.17 2.96 -39.09
CA GLU A 9 6.56 4.30 -39.09
C GLU A 9 6.88 5.07 -40.37
N HIS A 10 8.14 4.97 -40.83
CA HIS A 10 8.58 5.55 -42.10
C HIS A 10 8.07 4.81 -43.34
N GLY A 11 7.38 3.68 -43.17
CA GLY A 11 6.79 2.89 -44.26
C GLY A 11 7.81 2.04 -45.03
N GLU A 12 9.03 1.92 -44.51
CA GLU A 12 10.14 1.19 -45.14
C GLU A 12 9.98 -0.32 -44.95
N ILE A 13 9.34 -0.75 -43.86
CA ILE A 13 9.11 -2.15 -43.53
C ILE A 13 7.62 -2.43 -43.24
N GLN A 14 7.16 -3.63 -43.62
CA GLN A 14 5.83 -4.11 -43.26
C GLN A 14 5.81 -4.65 -41.82
N TRP A 15 4.98 -4.03 -40.97
CA TRP A 15 4.84 -4.36 -39.55
C TRP A 15 4.59 -5.85 -39.26
N VAL A 16 3.83 -6.55 -40.13
CA VAL A 16 3.52 -7.98 -39.99
C VAL A 16 4.79 -8.82 -39.93
N LYS A 17 5.82 -8.47 -40.72
CA LYS A 17 7.09 -9.19 -40.75
C LYS A 17 7.89 -8.99 -39.46
N VAL A 18 7.88 -7.78 -38.91
CA VAL A 18 8.56 -7.44 -37.65
C VAL A 18 7.94 -8.23 -36.48
N ILE A 19 6.61 -8.28 -36.41
CA ILE A 19 5.90 -9.04 -35.37
C ILE A 19 6.11 -10.55 -35.52
N ASP A 20 6.05 -11.09 -36.74
CA ASP A 20 6.29 -12.53 -37.00
C ASP A 20 7.72 -12.95 -36.59
N GLN A 21 8.72 -12.14 -36.92
CA GLN A 21 10.11 -12.39 -36.51
C GLN A 21 10.29 -12.33 -34.99
N PHE A 22 9.67 -11.35 -34.31
CA PHE A 22 9.67 -11.28 -32.85
C PHE A 22 9.01 -12.51 -32.22
N TYR A 23 7.82 -12.89 -32.71
CA TYR A 23 7.01 -13.95 -32.11
C TYR A 23 7.70 -15.32 -32.18
N LYS A 24 8.39 -15.63 -33.29
CA LYS A 24 9.16 -16.88 -33.45
C LYS A 24 10.22 -17.10 -32.37
N GLY A 25 10.84 -16.02 -31.87
CA GLY A 25 11.77 -16.08 -30.75
C GLY A 25 11.06 -16.10 -29.40
N PHE A 26 10.00 -15.30 -29.26
CA PHE A 26 9.23 -15.15 -28.03
C PHE A 26 8.47 -16.42 -27.64
N GLU A 27 7.85 -17.12 -28.60
CA GLU A 27 7.09 -18.36 -28.37
C GLU A 27 7.92 -19.41 -27.63
N LYS A 28 9.18 -19.61 -28.04
CA LYS A 28 10.11 -20.53 -27.36
C LYS A 28 10.37 -20.16 -25.91
N ASN A 29 10.41 -18.86 -25.60
CA ASN A 29 10.58 -18.39 -24.24
C ASN A 29 9.32 -18.62 -23.40
N VAL A 30 8.13 -18.45 -23.99
CA VAL A 30 6.85 -18.74 -23.33
C VAL A 30 6.72 -20.23 -23.04
N GLU A 31 6.98 -21.10 -24.02
CA GLU A 31 6.95 -22.55 -23.82
C GLU A 31 7.92 -23.02 -22.74
N ARG A 32 9.13 -22.42 -22.71
CA ARG A 32 10.11 -22.70 -21.65
C ARG A 32 9.58 -22.25 -20.29
N ALA A 33 9.04 -21.03 -20.21
CA ALA A 33 8.48 -20.50 -18.98
C ALA A 33 7.32 -21.38 -18.49
N ASP A 34 6.40 -21.80 -19.35
CA ASP A 34 5.28 -22.67 -18.96
C ASP A 34 5.73 -24.04 -18.43
N LYS A 35 6.84 -24.58 -18.96
CA LYS A 35 7.42 -25.86 -18.52
C LYS A 35 8.23 -25.74 -17.23
N GLU A 36 9.02 -24.67 -17.09
CA GLU A 36 9.94 -24.47 -15.96
C GLU A 36 9.27 -23.79 -14.76
N MET A 37 8.17 -23.05 -14.98
CA MET A 37 7.50 -22.30 -13.93
C MET A 37 6.71 -23.25 -13.03
N GLU A 38 7.36 -23.66 -11.95
CA GLU A 38 6.73 -24.42 -10.89
C GLU A 38 5.57 -23.62 -10.29
N LYS A 39 4.39 -24.24 -10.18
CA LYS A 39 3.22 -23.62 -9.54
C LYS A 39 3.46 -23.58 -8.05
N ILE A 40 4.10 -22.51 -7.57
CA ILE A 40 4.22 -22.25 -6.14
C ILE A 40 2.84 -21.88 -5.61
N GLU A 41 2.14 -22.83 -5.03
CA GLU A 41 0.94 -22.55 -4.23
C GLU A 41 1.37 -21.85 -2.94
N ILE A 42 1.29 -20.52 -2.94
CA ILE A 42 1.46 -19.74 -1.72
C ILE A 42 0.30 -20.12 -0.80
N LYS A 43 0.58 -20.92 0.24
CA LYS A 43 -0.41 -21.32 1.22
C LYS A 43 -0.97 -20.07 1.90
N ASP A 44 -2.30 -19.96 1.88
CA ASP A 44 -3.05 -18.91 2.54
C ASP A 44 -2.88 -19.03 4.07
N GLU A 45 -2.20 -18.06 4.69
CA GLU A 45 -2.03 -18.02 6.15
C GLU A 45 -3.37 -17.59 6.81
N PRO A 46 -3.91 -18.32 7.80
CA PRO A 46 -5.14 -17.93 8.47
C PRO A 46 -4.94 -16.65 9.29
N ALA A 47 -5.87 -15.72 9.19
CA ALA A 47 -5.79 -14.43 9.88
C ALA A 47 -6.38 -14.44 11.30
N GLY A 48 -7.10 -15.50 11.67
CA GLY A 48 -7.76 -15.63 12.97
C GLY A 48 -8.99 -14.72 13.15
N ILE A 49 -9.50 -14.13 12.06
CA ILE A 49 -10.69 -13.25 12.06
C ILE A 49 -11.71 -13.85 11.08
N ASP A 50 -12.98 -13.83 11.46
CA ASP A 50 -14.07 -14.30 10.62
C ASP A 50 -14.61 -13.20 9.68
N CYS A 51 -15.15 -13.64 8.55
CA CYS A 51 -15.73 -12.77 7.53
C CYS A 51 -17.10 -12.24 7.97
N ASP A 52 -17.27 -10.92 8.03
CA ASP A 52 -18.53 -10.28 8.43
C ASP A 52 -19.75 -10.66 7.58
N LEU A 53 -19.55 -11.14 6.34
CA LEU A 53 -20.64 -11.46 5.40
C LEU A 53 -21.10 -12.92 5.45
N CYS A 54 -20.21 -13.85 5.80
CA CYS A 54 -20.53 -15.30 5.73
C CYS A 54 -20.07 -16.12 6.93
N GLY A 55 -19.36 -15.51 7.89
CA GLY A 55 -18.83 -16.17 9.09
C GLY A 55 -17.69 -17.16 8.82
N ALA A 56 -17.23 -17.30 7.57
CA ALA A 56 -16.08 -18.14 7.26
C ALA A 56 -14.76 -17.45 7.65
N PRO A 57 -13.69 -18.21 7.98
CA PRO A 57 -12.41 -17.62 8.38
C PRO A 57 -11.80 -16.81 7.23
N MET A 58 -11.15 -15.70 7.58
CA MET A 58 -10.35 -14.90 6.66
C MET A 58 -8.90 -15.39 6.61
N VAL A 59 -8.28 -15.22 5.45
CA VAL A 59 -6.89 -15.59 5.16
C VAL A 59 -6.10 -14.41 4.61
N PHE A 60 -4.79 -14.41 4.81
CA PHE A 60 -3.87 -13.45 4.22
C PHE A 60 -3.55 -13.84 2.78
N LYS A 61 -3.88 -12.95 1.83
CA LYS A 61 -3.53 -13.08 0.41
C LYS A 61 -2.58 -11.98 -0.03
N MET A 62 -1.74 -12.27 -1.02
CA MET A 62 -0.86 -11.29 -1.64
C MET A 62 -1.48 -10.76 -2.93
N GLY A 63 -1.66 -9.44 -3.02
CA GLY A 63 -2.10 -8.76 -4.23
C GLY A 63 -1.09 -7.74 -4.73
N LYS A 64 -1.41 -7.05 -5.83
CA LYS A 64 -0.59 -5.95 -6.41
C LYS A 64 -0.19 -4.87 -5.39
N TYR A 65 -1.04 -4.63 -4.39
CA TYR A 65 -0.87 -3.59 -3.38
C TYR A 65 -0.27 -4.09 -2.05
N GLY A 66 0.08 -5.37 -1.96
CA GLY A 66 0.62 -6.03 -0.77
C GLY A 66 -0.32 -7.08 -0.18
N LYS A 67 -0.02 -7.51 1.06
CA LYS A 67 -0.87 -8.45 1.81
C LYS A 67 -2.22 -7.81 2.16
N PHE A 68 -3.30 -8.56 2.02
CA PHE A 68 -4.66 -8.16 2.41
C PHE A 68 -5.43 -9.35 2.99
N LEU A 69 -6.52 -9.09 3.69
CA LEU A 69 -7.42 -10.11 4.22
C LEU A 69 -8.48 -10.46 3.17
N ALA A 70 -8.65 -11.74 2.87
CA ALA A 70 -9.68 -12.24 1.97
C ALA A 70 -10.50 -13.33 2.66
N CYS A 71 -11.77 -13.47 2.29
CA CYS A 71 -12.56 -14.61 2.73
C CYS A 71 -11.97 -15.92 2.17
N SER A 72 -11.87 -16.96 3.01
CA SER A 72 -11.43 -18.30 2.59
C SER A 72 -12.35 -18.90 1.51
N ARG A 73 -13.66 -18.60 1.56
CA ARG A 73 -14.67 -19.08 0.60
C ARG A 73 -14.71 -18.28 -0.73
N PHE A 74 -13.59 -17.74 -1.19
CA PHE A 74 -13.50 -17.17 -2.54
C PHE A 74 -13.53 -18.33 -3.56
N PRO A 75 -14.32 -18.29 -4.64
CA PRO A 75 -15.01 -17.13 -5.24
C PRO A 75 -16.43 -16.83 -4.76
N ASP A 76 -17.04 -17.67 -3.91
CA ASP A 76 -18.44 -17.51 -3.45
C ASP A 76 -18.64 -16.28 -2.57
N CYS A 77 -17.63 -15.92 -1.77
CA CYS A 77 -17.61 -14.69 -0.98
C CYS A 77 -16.41 -13.81 -1.39
N ARG A 78 -16.71 -12.63 -1.96
CA ARG A 78 -15.70 -11.65 -2.42
C ARG A 78 -15.36 -10.60 -1.36
N ASN A 79 -15.64 -10.87 -0.09
CA ASN A 79 -15.29 -9.95 0.99
C ASN A 79 -13.76 -9.85 1.13
N THR A 80 -13.26 -8.62 1.17
CA THR A 80 -11.84 -8.34 1.38
C THR A 80 -11.70 -7.16 2.33
N LYS A 81 -10.67 -7.20 3.19
CA LYS A 81 -10.34 -6.12 4.10
C LYS A 81 -8.87 -5.73 3.94
N PRO A 82 -8.54 -4.44 3.93
CA PRO A 82 -7.15 -4.00 3.97
C PRO A 82 -6.54 -4.38 5.32
N ILE A 83 -5.27 -4.80 5.32
CA ILE A 83 -4.50 -4.89 6.56
C ILE A 83 -4.06 -3.48 6.91
N VAL A 84 -4.63 -2.95 7.98
CA VAL A 84 -4.34 -1.61 8.45
C VAL A 84 -3.31 -1.72 9.58
N LYS A 85 -2.24 -0.92 9.51
CA LYS A 85 -1.29 -0.80 10.61
C LYS A 85 -1.72 0.35 11.51
N GLU A 86 -2.15 0.01 12.71
CA GLU A 86 -2.39 0.97 13.77
C GLU A 86 -1.05 1.45 14.33
N ILE A 87 -0.93 2.77 14.55
CA ILE A 87 0.27 3.36 15.17
C ILE A 87 0.13 3.49 16.70
N GLY A 88 -1.03 3.10 17.26
CA GLY A 88 -1.33 3.21 18.70
C GLY A 88 -1.55 4.65 19.17
N VAL A 89 -1.98 5.55 18.27
CA VAL A 89 -2.22 6.96 18.56
C VAL A 89 -3.70 7.26 18.40
N THR A 90 -4.34 7.71 19.47
CA THR A 90 -5.72 8.18 19.43
C THR A 90 -5.84 9.41 18.53
N CYS A 91 -6.89 9.47 17.72
CA CYS A 91 -7.10 10.56 16.78
C CYS A 91 -7.24 11.89 17.52
N PRO A 92 -6.38 12.89 17.23
CA PRO A 92 -6.41 14.16 17.95
C PRO A 92 -7.61 15.04 17.58
N LYS A 93 -8.40 14.66 16.57
CA LYS A 93 -9.59 15.41 16.15
C LYS A 93 -10.86 14.92 16.85
N CYS A 94 -11.04 13.61 16.96
CA CYS A 94 -12.26 13.02 17.53
C CYS A 94 -12.05 12.34 18.88
N ASN A 95 -10.82 12.11 19.33
CA ASN A 95 -10.45 11.41 20.58
C ASN A 95 -11.03 9.99 20.77
N GLU A 96 -11.85 9.51 19.83
CA GLU A 96 -12.53 8.21 19.91
C GLU A 96 -11.94 7.18 18.91
N GLY A 97 -11.42 7.64 17.77
CA GLY A 97 -10.85 6.77 16.74
C GLY A 97 -9.33 6.55 16.89
N GLN A 98 -8.80 5.50 16.27
CA GLN A 98 -7.36 5.27 16.16
C GLN A 98 -6.80 5.84 14.85
N VAL A 99 -5.56 6.34 14.91
CA VAL A 99 -4.83 6.76 13.71
C VAL A 99 -4.17 5.55 13.08
N ILE A 100 -4.34 5.44 11.77
CA ILE A 100 -3.89 4.33 10.96
C ILE A 100 -2.99 4.78 9.80
N GLU A 101 -2.02 3.94 9.44
CA GLU A 101 -1.17 4.16 8.28
C GLU A 101 -1.89 3.76 6.97
N ARG A 102 -1.96 4.68 6.01
CA ARG A 102 -2.53 4.48 4.67
C ARG A 102 -1.55 4.92 3.59
N LYS A 103 -1.70 4.40 2.37
CA LYS A 103 -0.90 4.77 1.19
C LYS A 103 -1.76 5.52 0.17
N SER A 104 -1.27 6.66 -0.29
CA SER A 104 -1.89 7.41 -1.38
C SER A 104 -1.70 6.73 -2.74
N LYS A 105 -2.44 7.18 -3.77
CA LYS A 105 -2.25 6.74 -5.17
C LYS A 105 -0.80 6.89 -5.65
N LYS A 106 -0.08 7.91 -5.16
CA LYS A 106 1.34 8.15 -5.46
C LYS A 106 2.30 7.35 -4.55
N LYS A 107 1.83 6.32 -3.86
CA LYS A 107 2.59 5.48 -2.89
C LYS A 107 3.17 6.24 -1.69
N ARG A 108 2.85 7.52 -1.50
CA ARG A 108 3.22 8.29 -0.29
C ARG A 108 2.37 7.85 0.89
N ILE A 109 3.01 7.57 2.02
CA ILE A 109 2.36 7.20 3.28
C ILE A 109 1.70 8.43 3.90
N PHE A 110 0.51 8.25 4.45
CA PHE A 110 -0.20 9.24 5.25
C PHE A 110 -0.92 8.54 6.40
N TYR A 111 -1.23 9.30 7.44
CA TYR A 111 -1.89 8.85 8.64
C TYR A 111 -3.30 9.43 8.67
N GLY A 112 -4.31 8.57 8.82
CA GLY A 112 -5.72 9.00 8.85
C GLY A 112 -6.47 8.35 10.00
N CYS A 113 -7.65 8.88 10.34
CA CYS A 113 -8.54 8.21 11.30
C CYS A 113 -9.13 6.92 10.69
N ASP A 114 -9.23 5.87 11.50
CA ASP A 114 -9.97 4.63 11.22
C ASP A 114 -11.45 4.86 10.93
N ARG A 115 -12.09 5.81 11.64
CA ARG A 115 -13.52 6.13 11.56
C ARG A 115 -13.95 6.98 10.36
N TYR A 116 -13.13 7.10 9.33
CA TYR A 116 -13.55 7.74 8.07
C TYR A 116 -14.76 6.98 7.47
N PRO A 117 -15.87 7.64 7.06
CA PRO A 117 -16.04 9.08 6.81
C PRO A 117 -16.47 9.95 8.00
N ALA A 118 -16.77 9.38 9.17
CA ALA A 118 -17.21 10.14 10.34
C ALA A 118 -16.13 11.08 10.90
N CYS A 119 -14.84 10.74 10.70
CA CYS A 119 -13.71 11.62 10.97
C CYS A 119 -12.79 11.73 9.74
N ASP A 120 -12.54 12.97 9.32
CA ASP A 120 -11.73 13.40 8.17
C ASP A 120 -10.29 13.79 8.55
N TYR A 121 -9.80 13.38 9.73
CA TYR A 121 -8.43 13.66 10.14
C TYR A 121 -7.42 12.97 9.22
N VAL A 122 -6.47 13.77 8.70
CA VAL A 122 -5.37 13.33 7.84
C VAL A 122 -4.09 14.09 8.22
N SER A 123 -2.99 13.36 8.36
CA SER A 123 -1.64 13.90 8.56
C SER A 123 -0.64 13.22 7.63
N TRP A 124 0.33 13.97 7.11
CA TRP A 124 1.42 13.41 6.32
C TRP A 124 2.62 12.97 7.18
N ASP A 125 2.75 13.60 8.34
CA ASP A 125 3.77 13.29 9.34
C ASP A 125 3.16 12.38 10.41
N LYS A 126 3.96 11.49 10.98
CA LYS A 126 3.47 10.49 11.94
C LYS A 126 3.09 11.20 13.24
N PRO A 127 1.81 11.18 13.67
CA PRO A 127 1.46 11.73 14.95
C PRO A 127 1.94 10.80 16.07
N ILE A 128 2.15 11.37 17.25
CA ILE A 128 2.59 10.67 18.45
C ILE A 128 1.52 10.79 19.54
N ALA A 129 1.43 9.78 20.39
CA ALA A 129 0.37 9.66 21.41
C ALA A 129 0.41 10.74 22.51
N ARG A 130 1.50 11.50 22.63
CA ARG A 130 1.65 12.52 23.68
C ARG A 130 1.12 13.89 23.25
N PRO A 131 0.38 14.60 24.12
CA PRO A 131 -0.03 15.98 23.88
C PRO A 131 1.18 16.91 23.94
N CYS A 132 1.09 18.06 23.26
CA CYS A 132 2.15 19.06 23.30
C CYS A 132 2.23 19.73 24.69
N PRO A 133 3.41 19.79 25.34
CA PRO A 133 3.55 20.38 26.68
C PRO A 133 3.36 21.90 26.72
N LYS A 134 3.37 22.59 25.55
CA LYS A 134 3.17 24.05 25.47
C LYS A 134 1.73 24.48 25.19
N CYS A 135 1.00 23.71 24.38
CA CYS A 135 -0.36 24.12 23.96
C CYS A 135 -1.46 23.15 24.36
N ASN A 136 -1.13 21.96 24.87
CA ASN A 136 -2.03 20.91 25.38
C ASN A 136 -3.18 20.45 24.45
N GLU A 137 -3.37 21.07 23.29
CA GLU A 137 -4.54 20.89 22.42
C GLU A 137 -4.28 19.96 21.24
N LYS A 138 -3.04 19.83 20.76
CA LYS A 138 -2.74 19.13 19.50
C LYS A 138 -1.61 18.13 19.62
N ALA A 139 -1.73 17.06 18.82
CA ALA A 139 -0.73 16.01 18.71
C ALA A 139 0.59 16.56 18.17
N LEU A 140 1.67 16.07 18.74
CA LEU A 140 3.00 16.24 18.17
C LEU A 140 3.15 15.35 16.92
N VAL A 141 4.04 15.72 16.01
CA VAL A 141 4.33 14.94 14.80
C VAL A 141 5.83 14.71 14.64
N GLU A 142 6.19 13.53 14.15
CA GLU A 142 7.56 13.17 13.78
C GLU A 142 7.86 13.68 12.36
N LYS A 143 8.77 14.66 12.24
CA LYS A 143 9.32 15.11 10.96
C LYS A 143 10.67 14.47 10.71
N LYS A 144 10.83 13.89 9.52
CA LYS A 144 12.11 13.37 9.04
C LYS A 144 12.93 14.52 8.42
N LEU A 145 14.02 14.92 9.06
CA LEU A 145 15.00 15.85 8.51
C LEU A 145 16.24 15.10 7.99
N LYS A 146 17.11 15.80 7.26
CA LYS A 146 18.40 15.26 6.77
C LYS A 146 19.32 14.76 7.90
N LYS A 147 19.16 15.27 9.13
CA LYS A 147 20.01 14.98 10.31
C LYS A 147 19.25 14.25 11.43
N GLY A 148 18.25 13.43 11.09
CA GLY A 148 17.49 12.62 12.04
C GLY A 148 16.00 12.96 12.11
N VAL A 149 15.32 12.36 13.08
CA VAL A 149 13.89 12.59 13.33
C VAL A 149 13.75 13.69 14.37
N GLN A 150 12.96 14.71 14.05
CA GLN A 150 12.62 15.79 14.98
C GLN A 150 11.13 15.77 15.28
N ILE A 151 10.79 15.92 16.55
CA ILE A 151 9.40 16.03 16.98
C ILE A 151 9.01 17.50 17.04
N GLN A 152 7.95 17.87 16.33
CA GLN A 152 7.45 19.23 16.25
C GLN A 152 5.93 19.27 16.50
N CYS A 153 5.43 20.33 17.13
CA CYS A 153 4.00 20.61 17.17
C CYS A 153 3.52 21.21 15.84
N THR A 154 2.32 20.83 15.38
CA THR A 154 1.72 21.41 14.16
C THR A 154 1.20 22.84 14.35
N HIS A 155 1.13 23.35 15.59
CA HIS A 155 0.48 24.63 15.89
C HIS A 155 1.33 25.61 16.71
N CYS A 156 2.24 25.13 17.55
CA CYS A 156 3.15 26.00 18.29
C CYS A 156 4.60 25.77 17.87
N ASP A 157 5.49 26.68 18.29
CA ASP A 157 6.94 26.58 18.03
C ASP A 157 7.65 25.51 18.87
N TYR A 158 6.91 24.57 19.46
CA TYR A 158 7.51 23.47 20.21
C TYR A 158 8.23 22.52 19.27
N LYS A 159 9.53 22.35 19.52
CA LYS A 159 10.44 21.44 18.82
C LYS A 159 11.29 20.75 19.87
N GLU A 160 11.35 19.42 19.81
CA GLU A 160 12.31 18.66 20.61
C GLU A 160 13.66 18.56 19.89
N GLN A 161 14.71 18.37 20.68
CA GLN A 161 16.02 18.07 20.12
C GLN A 161 15.97 16.69 19.46
N PRO A 162 16.58 16.51 18.28
CA PRO A 162 16.62 15.23 17.61
C PRO A 162 17.31 14.21 18.52
N GLN A 163 16.66 13.08 18.75
CA GLN A 163 17.26 11.97 19.47
C GLN A 163 18.33 11.37 18.54
N GLN A 164 19.61 11.50 18.94
CA GLN A 164 20.77 10.95 18.21
C GLN A 164 20.71 9.43 18.14
#